data_AF-A0A1V2KYR1-F1
#
_entry.id   AF-A0A1V2KYR1-F1
#
_cell.length_a   1.000
_cell.length_b   1.000
_cell.length_c   1.000
_cell.angle_alpha   90.00
_cell.angle_beta   90.00
_cell.angle_gamma   90.00
#
_symmetry.space_group_name_H-M   'P 1'
#
loop_
_entity.id
_entity.type
_entity.pdbx_description
1 polymer ?
#
loop_
_entity_poly.entity_id
_entity_poly.type
_entity_poly.pdbx_seq_one_letter_code
_entity_poly.pdbx_strand_id
1 'polypeptide(L)'
;MLLNKELLGYYLAGLIEGDGYIGTREIIISIHIKDIKNAYYLKKMIGYDYVFYTKEARYAVFKLINGKILGKYKRDQLVKQKYDIEFNTKILPLGKFDLLRFSDANGSFGIDISKSKTHKTSKNIKIHFRIKQKYGDLIYLVKDALGGKISILYKDNIDKRMYQYSSTNFKISKNVINYFDNYPPLHNIYLLIQNKEHLTEKGIDKISIIKENLRD
;
A
#
# COMPACT_ATOMS: atom_id res chain seq x y z
N MET A 1 2.47 -12.23 15.64
CA MET A 1 3.69 -11.49 16.02
C MET A 1 3.27 -10.26 16.82
N LEU A 2 3.64 -10.16 18.10
CA LEU A 2 3.38 -8.97 18.92
C LEU A 2 4.23 -7.82 18.35
N LEU A 3 3.60 -6.91 17.62
CA LEU A 3 4.27 -5.68 17.21
C LEU A 3 4.57 -4.86 18.47
N ASN A 4 5.83 -4.50 18.69
CA ASN A 4 6.16 -3.53 19.74
C ASN A 4 5.57 -2.15 19.38
N LYS A 5 5.45 -1.24 20.35
CA LYS A 5 4.79 0.07 20.14
C LYS A 5 5.43 0.89 19.00
N GLU A 6 6.72 0.73 18.78
CA GLU A 6 7.42 1.43 17.71
C GLU A 6 6.99 0.94 16.33
N LEU A 7 7.02 -0.39 16.11
CA LEU A 7 6.53 -1.01 14.89
C LEU A 7 5.04 -0.72 14.67
N LEU A 8 4.23 -0.69 15.74
CA LEU A 8 2.81 -0.35 15.66
C LEU A 8 2.62 1.09 15.16
N GLY A 9 3.42 2.04 15.66
CA GLY A 9 3.35 3.42 15.17
C GLY A 9 3.70 3.56 13.70
N TYR A 10 4.66 2.78 13.22
CA TYR A 10 5.02 2.75 11.81
C TYR A 10 3.94 2.12 10.93
N TYR A 11 3.35 1.01 11.39
CA TYR A 11 2.25 0.35 10.71
C TYR A 11 1.02 1.26 10.61
N LEU A 12 0.65 1.90 11.72
CA LEU A 12 -0.43 2.88 11.78
C LEU A 12 -0.21 4.08 10.87
N ALA A 13 1.01 4.60 10.82
CA ALA A 13 1.34 5.68 9.90
C ALA A 13 1.09 5.26 8.45
N GLY A 14 1.49 4.04 8.06
CA GLY A 14 1.23 3.49 6.73
C GLY A 14 -0.26 3.36 6.40
N LEU A 15 -1.06 2.81 7.32
CA LEU A 15 -2.52 2.73 7.14
C LEU A 15 -3.18 4.11 7.03
N ILE A 16 -2.75 5.06 7.86
CA ILE A 16 -3.28 6.43 7.83
C ILE A 16 -2.90 7.14 6.53
N GLU A 17 -1.69 6.92 6.00
CA GLU A 17 -1.28 7.44 4.69
C GLU A 17 -2.21 7.00 3.57
N GLY A 18 -2.58 5.72 3.57
CA GLY A 18 -3.46 5.15 2.57
C GLY A 18 -4.90 5.64 2.67
N ASP A 19 -5.58 5.24 3.74
CA ASP A 19 -7.04 5.36 3.87
C ASP A 19 -7.49 6.11 5.14
N GLY A 20 -6.56 6.80 5.80
CA GLY A 20 -6.85 7.54 7.01
C GLY A 20 -7.29 8.99 6.81
N TYR A 21 -7.84 9.58 7.86
CA TYR A 21 -8.15 11.01 7.94
C TYR A 21 -7.75 11.56 9.32
N ILE A 22 -7.08 12.71 9.35
CA ILE A 22 -6.73 13.42 10.58
C ILE A 22 -7.55 14.72 10.63
N GLY A 23 -8.57 14.71 11.47
CA GLY A 23 -9.46 15.84 11.76
C GLY A 23 -9.18 16.47 13.11
N THR A 24 -9.88 17.58 13.42
CA THR A 24 -9.75 18.27 14.72
C THR A 24 -10.24 17.41 15.88
N ARG A 25 -11.32 16.65 15.67
CA ARG A 25 -11.99 15.88 16.73
C ARG A 25 -11.88 14.37 16.54
N GLU A 26 -11.27 13.93 15.45
CA GLU A 26 -11.19 12.52 15.11
C GLU A 26 -9.91 12.20 14.33
N ILE A 27 -9.40 10.99 14.53
CA ILE A 27 -8.57 10.31 13.54
C ILE A 27 -9.38 9.10 13.08
N ILE A 28 -9.47 8.86 11.77
CA ILE A 28 -10.22 7.74 11.19
C ILE A 28 -9.26 6.88 10.37
N ILE A 29 -9.40 5.57 10.45
CA ILE A 29 -8.84 4.62 9.47
C ILE A 29 -9.99 3.83 8.88
N SER A 30 -10.19 3.93 7.58
CA SER A 30 -11.22 3.14 6.88
C SER A 30 -10.67 1.76 6.58
N ILE A 31 -11.36 0.70 7.04
CA ILE A 31 -10.95 -0.69 6.80
C ILE A 31 -12.10 -1.42 6.09
N HIS A 32 -11.79 -2.15 5.03
CA HIS A 32 -12.77 -2.93 4.31
C HIS A 32 -13.31 -4.09 5.17
N ILE A 33 -14.60 -4.42 5.02
CA ILE A 33 -15.27 -5.45 5.86
C ILE A 33 -14.60 -6.83 5.75
N LYS A 34 -14.00 -7.15 4.59
CA LYS A 34 -13.22 -8.40 4.39
C LYS A 34 -12.00 -8.50 5.33
N ASP A 35 -11.51 -7.37 5.84
CA ASP A 35 -10.35 -7.28 6.74
C ASP A 35 -10.75 -7.00 8.19
N ILE A 36 -12.02 -7.22 8.56
CA ILE A 36 -12.52 -6.98 9.92
C ILE A 36 -11.74 -7.71 11.01
N LYS A 37 -11.18 -8.89 10.72
CA LYS A 37 -10.32 -9.63 11.67
C LYS A 37 -9.03 -8.86 11.96
N ASN A 38 -8.40 -8.30 10.92
CA ASN A 38 -7.20 -7.47 11.06
C ASN A 38 -7.54 -6.17 11.81
N ALA A 39 -8.71 -5.60 11.54
CA ALA A 39 -9.24 -4.49 12.31
C ALA A 39 -9.28 -4.87 13.80
N TYR A 40 -9.98 -5.94 14.20
CA TYR A 40 -10.10 -6.30 15.62
C TYR A 40 -8.75 -6.53 16.31
N TYR A 41 -7.78 -7.09 15.60
CA TYR A 41 -6.42 -7.23 16.10
C TYR A 41 -5.77 -5.85 16.34
N LEU A 42 -5.90 -4.94 15.38
CA LEU A 42 -5.40 -3.56 15.50
C LEU A 42 -6.07 -2.80 16.67
N LYS A 43 -7.40 -2.93 16.83
CA LYS A 43 -8.13 -2.37 17.98
C LYS A 43 -7.56 -2.88 19.31
N LYS A 44 -7.33 -4.19 19.43
CA LYS A 44 -6.75 -4.79 20.64
C LYS A 44 -5.35 -4.26 20.93
N MET A 45 -4.56 -3.99 19.90
CA MET A 45 -3.20 -3.46 20.04
C MET A 45 -3.15 -1.99 20.46
N ILE A 46 -4.05 -1.17 19.93
CA ILE A 46 -4.10 0.28 20.18
C ILE A 46 -4.83 0.57 21.50
N GLY A 47 -5.80 -0.26 21.86
CA GLY A 47 -6.68 -0.08 23.01
C GLY A 47 -7.90 0.81 22.73
N TYR A 48 -8.10 1.23 21.48
CA TYR A 48 -9.19 2.12 21.05
C TYR A 48 -9.82 1.64 19.73
N ASP A 49 -11.03 2.12 19.43
CA ASP A 49 -11.72 1.90 18.14
C ASP A 49 -11.00 2.58 16.95
N TYR A 50 -11.34 2.20 15.71
CA TYR A 50 -10.71 2.75 14.48
C TYR A 50 -11.11 4.19 14.18
N VAL A 51 -12.11 4.69 14.91
CA VAL A 51 -12.40 6.10 14.96
C VAL A 51 -12.05 6.63 16.35
N PHE A 52 -11.00 7.43 16.38
CA PHE A 52 -10.40 7.94 17.61
C PHE A 52 -11.04 9.29 17.95
N TYR A 53 -12.20 9.26 18.62
CA TYR A 53 -12.98 10.46 18.96
C TYR A 53 -12.59 11.12 20.29
N THR A 54 -12.06 10.37 21.25
CA THR A 54 -11.68 10.94 22.54
C THR A 54 -10.33 11.65 22.44
N LYS A 55 -10.10 12.65 23.29
CA LYS A 55 -8.84 13.40 23.30
C LYS A 55 -7.67 12.44 23.59
N GLU A 56 -7.89 11.50 24.50
CA GLU A 56 -6.93 10.48 24.92
C GLU A 56 -6.58 9.51 23.78
N ALA A 57 -7.60 9.05 23.04
CA ALA A 57 -7.40 8.17 21.90
C ALA A 57 -6.62 8.86 20.77
N ARG A 58 -7.00 10.11 20.43
CA ARG A 58 -6.26 10.91 19.44
C ARG A 58 -4.82 11.14 19.86
N TYR A 59 -4.59 11.49 21.13
CA TYR A 59 -3.24 11.70 21.64
C TYR A 59 -2.40 10.43 21.57
N ALA A 60 -2.98 9.28 21.93
CA ALA A 60 -2.30 7.99 21.86
C ALA A 60 -1.85 7.66 20.43
N VAL A 61 -2.74 7.82 19.45
CA VAL A 61 -2.42 7.59 18.03
C VAL A 61 -1.42 8.62 17.52
N PHE A 62 -1.62 9.92 17.82
CA PHE A 62 -0.69 10.98 17.44
C PHE A 62 0.73 10.67 17.94
N LYS A 63 0.88 10.29 19.20
CA LYS A 63 2.19 9.93 19.77
C LYS A 63 2.84 8.74 19.06
N LEU A 64 2.05 7.75 18.63
CA LEU A 64 2.55 6.60 17.90
C LEU A 64 3.06 6.99 16.52
N ILE A 65 2.32 7.82 15.77
CA ILE A 65 2.62 8.16 14.36
C ILE A 65 3.51 9.39 14.17
N ASN A 66 3.70 10.22 15.21
CA ASN A 66 4.50 11.44 15.11
C ASN A 66 5.94 11.10 14.72
N GLY A 67 6.43 11.72 13.64
CA GLY A 67 7.74 11.40 13.04
C GLY A 67 7.79 10.16 12.15
N LYS A 68 6.63 9.52 11.90
CA LYS A 68 6.51 8.30 11.07
C LYS A 68 5.62 8.48 9.84
N ILE A 69 4.86 9.58 9.77
CA ILE A 69 4.10 10.02 8.60
C ILE A 69 5.05 10.28 7.42
N LEU A 70 4.72 9.77 6.24
CA LEU A 70 5.60 9.76 5.07
C LEU A 70 5.34 10.94 4.13
N GLY A 71 4.07 11.25 3.89
CA GLY A 71 3.60 12.22 2.91
C GLY A 71 3.31 13.57 3.54
N LYS A 72 3.56 14.64 2.76
CA LYS A 72 3.30 16.00 3.22
C LYS A 72 1.84 16.22 3.59
N TYR A 73 0.91 15.64 2.82
CA TYR A 73 -0.52 15.84 3.01
C TYR A 73 -1.02 15.46 4.42
N LYS A 74 -0.66 14.29 4.94
CA LYS A 74 -1.08 13.86 6.29
C LYS A 74 -0.39 14.68 7.38
N ARG A 75 0.87 15.07 7.17
CA ARG A 75 1.56 15.98 8.10
C ARG A 75 0.89 17.36 8.14
N ASP A 76 0.50 17.89 6.99
CA ASP A 76 -0.19 19.18 6.91
C ASP A 76 -1.58 19.12 7.57
N GLN A 77 -2.24 17.96 7.60
CA GLN A 77 -3.45 17.78 8.41
C GLN A 77 -3.15 17.97 9.90
N LEU A 78 -2.11 17.33 10.46
CA LEU A 78 -1.73 17.53 11.87
C LEU A 78 -1.48 19.02 12.20
N VAL A 79 -0.77 19.73 11.32
CA VAL A 79 -0.47 21.17 11.48
C VAL A 79 -1.74 22.00 11.40
N LYS A 80 -2.57 21.79 10.37
CA LYS A 80 -3.83 22.51 10.15
C LYS A 80 -4.77 22.36 11.34
N GLN A 81 -4.81 21.17 11.94
CA GLN A 81 -5.65 20.86 13.09
C GLN A 81 -5.01 21.23 14.43
N LYS A 82 -3.82 21.86 14.45
CA LYS A 82 -3.15 22.38 15.65
C LYS A 82 -2.87 21.32 16.72
N TYR A 83 -2.51 20.10 16.30
CA TYR A 83 -2.21 18.99 17.22
C TYR A 83 -1.03 19.29 18.15
N ASP A 84 -0.09 20.12 17.70
CA ASP A 84 1.03 20.60 18.52
C ASP A 84 0.56 21.44 19.72
N ILE A 85 -0.42 22.30 19.51
CA ILE A 85 -1.03 23.14 20.55
C ILE A 85 -1.96 22.30 21.44
N GLU A 86 -2.85 21.51 20.84
CA GLU A 86 -3.86 20.73 21.59
C GLU A 86 -3.23 19.75 22.58
N PHE A 87 -2.12 19.13 22.16
CA PHE A 87 -1.42 18.09 22.93
C PHE A 87 -0.09 18.56 23.54
N ASN A 88 0.24 19.85 23.42
CA ASN A 88 1.51 20.43 23.88
C ASN A 88 2.72 19.57 23.48
N THR A 89 2.76 19.14 22.21
CA THR A 89 3.74 18.17 21.70
C THR A 89 4.12 18.52 20.27
N LYS A 90 5.40 18.83 20.03
CA LYS A 90 5.88 19.23 18.69
C LYS A 90 5.54 18.19 17.61
N ILE A 91 4.98 18.65 16.49
CA ILE A 91 4.84 17.83 15.28
C ILE A 91 6.21 17.65 14.63
N LEU A 92 6.64 16.40 14.52
CA LEU A 92 7.96 16.05 13.99
C LEU A 92 8.00 16.14 12.45
N PRO A 93 9.19 16.16 11.84
CA PRO A 93 9.37 16.03 10.40
C PRO A 93 8.81 14.72 9.84
N LEU A 94 8.74 14.62 8.51
CA LEU A 94 8.37 13.38 7.82
C LEU A 94 9.32 12.24 8.19
N GLY A 95 8.78 11.04 8.33
CA GLY A 95 9.53 9.82 8.55
C GLY A 95 10.31 9.39 7.33
N LYS A 96 11.28 8.51 7.53
CA LYS A 96 12.00 7.86 6.43
C LYS A 96 11.04 6.98 5.64
N PHE A 97 11.06 7.11 4.32
CA PHE A 97 10.24 6.30 3.42
C PHE A 97 10.51 4.81 3.62
N ASP A 98 9.43 4.04 3.72
CA ASP A 98 9.43 2.59 3.84
C ASP A 98 8.26 2.04 3.01
N LEU A 99 8.62 1.37 1.91
CA LEU A 99 7.66 0.89 0.93
C LEU A 99 6.78 -0.24 1.48
N LEU A 100 7.30 -1.11 2.35
CA LEU A 100 6.50 -2.20 2.93
C LEU A 100 5.28 -1.64 3.65
N ARG A 101 5.51 -0.61 4.47
CA ARG A 101 4.48 0.05 5.28
C ARG A 101 3.50 0.85 4.44
N PHE A 102 3.99 1.50 3.38
CA PHE A 102 3.14 2.23 2.46
C PHE A 102 2.28 1.31 1.57
N SER A 103 2.78 0.12 1.25
CA SER A 103 2.13 -0.82 0.36
C SER A 103 0.96 -1.59 0.98
N ASP A 104 0.92 -1.76 2.31
CA ASP A 104 -0.15 -2.56 2.94
C ASP A 104 -1.53 -1.90 2.81
N ALA A 105 -1.58 -0.57 2.72
CA ALA A 105 -2.83 0.17 2.58
C ALA A 105 -3.29 0.29 1.10
N ASN A 106 -2.38 0.64 0.18
CA ASN A 106 -2.74 1.01 -1.19
C ASN A 106 -2.07 0.15 -2.27
N GLY A 107 -1.28 -0.84 -1.88
CA GLY A 107 -0.57 -1.74 -2.77
C GLY A 107 -1.48 -2.86 -3.27
N SER A 108 -1.39 -3.14 -4.55
CA SER A 108 -2.13 -4.21 -5.20
C SER A 108 -1.17 -5.03 -6.05
N PHE A 109 -1.14 -6.33 -5.78
CA PHE A 109 -0.42 -7.30 -6.58
C PHE A 109 -1.40 -8.09 -7.43
N GLY A 110 -1.08 -8.27 -8.71
CA GLY A 110 -2.00 -8.92 -9.61
C GLY A 110 -1.37 -9.50 -10.85
N ILE A 111 -2.21 -10.19 -11.62
CA ILE A 111 -1.86 -10.85 -12.86
C ILE A 111 -2.80 -10.35 -13.96
N ASP A 112 -2.22 -9.75 -15.00
CA ASP A 112 -2.94 -9.45 -16.23
C ASP A 112 -2.76 -10.61 -17.20
N ILE A 113 -3.86 -11.23 -17.62
CA ILE A 113 -3.90 -12.23 -18.69
C ILE A 113 -4.68 -11.60 -19.84
N SER A 114 -4.00 -11.32 -20.95
CA SER A 114 -4.57 -10.66 -22.12
C SER A 114 -4.47 -11.56 -23.36
N LYS A 115 -5.41 -11.43 -24.31
CA LYS A 115 -5.30 -12.12 -25.60
C LYS A 115 -4.05 -11.65 -26.36
N SER A 116 -3.38 -12.57 -27.04
CA SER A 116 -2.25 -12.29 -27.93
C SER A 116 -2.46 -13.00 -29.26
N LYS A 117 -2.18 -12.32 -30.37
CA LYS A 117 -2.24 -12.91 -31.72
C LYS A 117 -0.92 -13.58 -32.13
N THR A 118 0.16 -13.32 -31.41
CA THR A 118 1.53 -13.74 -31.78
C THR A 118 2.08 -14.85 -30.91
N HIS A 119 1.49 -15.09 -29.73
CA HIS A 119 1.88 -16.20 -28.86
C HIS A 119 1.13 -17.47 -29.25
N LYS A 120 1.82 -18.62 -29.20
CA LYS A 120 1.25 -19.95 -29.52
C LYS A 120 0.02 -20.29 -28.67
N THR A 121 0.01 -19.87 -27.41
CA THR A 121 -1.09 -20.07 -26.45
C THR A 121 -2.20 -19.03 -26.56
N SER A 122 -2.10 -18.10 -27.52
CA SER A 122 -3.01 -16.96 -27.70
C SER A 122 -3.17 -16.05 -26.46
N LYS A 123 -2.28 -16.16 -25.46
CA LYS A 123 -2.34 -15.44 -24.18
C LYS A 123 -0.98 -14.76 -23.91
N ASN A 124 -1.05 -13.55 -23.37
CA ASN A 124 0.09 -12.82 -22.82
C ASN A 124 -0.14 -12.63 -21.32
N ILE A 125 0.87 -12.96 -20.52
CA ILE A 125 0.81 -12.92 -19.05
C ILE A 125 1.75 -11.84 -18.54
N LYS A 126 1.25 -11.00 -17.64
CA LYS A 126 2.06 -9.99 -16.93
C LYS A 126 1.73 -10.04 -15.45
N ILE A 127 2.76 -10.06 -14.62
CA ILE A 127 2.65 -9.79 -13.18
C ILE A 127 2.84 -8.30 -12.95
N HIS A 128 2.12 -7.74 -11.98
CA HIS A 128 2.24 -6.34 -11.63
C HIS A 128 2.10 -6.12 -10.12
N PHE A 129 2.80 -5.11 -9.65
CA PHE A 129 2.51 -4.39 -8.42
C PHE A 129 2.10 -2.98 -8.81
N ARG A 130 1.00 -2.50 -8.21
CA ARG A 130 0.40 -1.20 -8.47
C ARG A 130 0.12 -0.51 -7.16
N ILE A 131 0.34 0.80 -7.13
CA ILE A 131 -0.10 1.67 -6.03
C ILE A 131 -0.83 2.84 -6.66
N LYS A 132 -2.01 3.18 -6.12
CA LYS A 132 -2.75 4.39 -6.50
C LYS A 132 -2.78 5.36 -5.32
N GLN A 133 -2.48 6.62 -5.59
CA GLN A 133 -2.52 7.67 -4.58
C GLN A 133 -2.88 9.02 -5.22
N LYS A 134 -3.60 9.87 -4.47
CA LYS A 134 -3.96 11.23 -4.92
C LYS A 134 -2.74 12.15 -4.99
N TYR A 135 -1.80 11.98 -4.07
CA TYR A 135 -0.56 12.76 -3.97
C TYR A 135 0.60 12.01 -4.62
N GLY A 136 1.28 12.66 -5.56
CA GLY A 136 2.30 12.02 -6.38
C GLY A 136 3.66 11.84 -5.70
N ASP A 137 3.96 12.63 -4.67
CA ASP A 137 5.25 12.62 -3.94
C ASP A 137 5.66 11.22 -3.48
N LEU A 138 4.77 10.51 -2.80
CA LEU A 138 5.03 9.13 -2.36
C LEU A 138 5.16 8.14 -3.53
N ILE A 139 4.43 8.37 -4.63
CA ILE A 139 4.48 7.53 -5.83
C ILE A 139 5.83 7.64 -6.56
N TYR A 140 6.45 8.82 -6.54
CA TYR A 140 7.80 8.98 -7.08
C TYR A 140 8.84 8.21 -6.24
N LEU A 141 8.73 8.23 -4.91
CA LEU A 141 9.60 7.44 -4.03
C LEU A 141 9.49 5.93 -4.27
N VAL A 142 8.28 5.43 -4.53
CA VAL A 142 8.04 4.02 -4.91
C VAL A 142 8.77 3.69 -6.22
N LYS A 143 8.66 4.56 -7.24
CA LYS A 143 9.36 4.37 -8.52
C LYS A 143 10.86 4.39 -8.35
N ASP A 144 11.39 5.27 -7.51
CA ASP A 144 12.85 5.36 -7.30
C ASP A 144 13.37 4.14 -6.53
N ALA A 145 12.57 3.58 -5.61
CA ALA A 145 12.91 2.36 -4.88
C ALA A 145 12.85 1.08 -5.74
N LEU A 146 11.86 0.96 -6.64
CA LEU A 146 11.59 -0.28 -7.37
C LEU A 146 11.93 -0.24 -8.87
N GLY A 147 12.03 0.96 -9.47
CA GLY A 147 11.93 1.17 -10.91
C GLY A 147 10.47 1.17 -11.37
N GLY A 148 10.19 0.93 -12.65
CA GLY A 148 8.81 0.85 -13.19
C GLY A 148 8.30 2.15 -13.82
N LYS A 149 6.98 2.32 -13.89
CA LYS A 149 6.34 3.47 -14.56
C LYS A 149 5.29 4.14 -13.68
N ILE A 150 5.14 5.44 -13.87
CA ILE A 150 4.06 6.24 -13.29
C ILE A 150 3.13 6.66 -14.42
N SER A 151 1.83 6.53 -14.18
CA SER A 151 0.75 7.02 -15.03
C SER A 151 -0.17 7.92 -14.22
N ILE A 152 -0.76 8.93 -14.86
CA ILE A 152 -1.77 9.80 -14.25
C ILE A 152 -3.15 9.36 -14.77
N LEU A 153 -4.01 8.93 -13.84
CA LEU A 153 -5.42 8.62 -14.12
C LEU A 153 -6.25 9.90 -14.00
N TYR A 154 -7.31 10.01 -14.80
CA TYR A 154 -8.22 11.17 -14.82
C TYR A 154 -7.46 12.50 -14.99
N LYS A 155 -6.51 12.55 -15.93
CA LYS A 155 -5.57 13.68 -16.12
C LYS A 155 -6.27 15.04 -16.20
N ASP A 156 -7.42 15.08 -16.86
CA ASP A 156 -8.19 16.28 -17.17
C ASP A 156 -9.14 16.71 -16.03
N ASN A 157 -9.31 15.88 -14.99
CA ASN A 157 -10.10 16.22 -13.81
C ASN A 157 -9.18 16.31 -12.58
N ILE A 158 -8.85 17.54 -12.18
CA ILE A 158 -7.90 17.81 -11.08
C ILE A 158 -8.38 17.19 -9.76
N ASP A 159 -9.67 17.24 -9.46
CA ASP A 159 -10.22 16.73 -8.20
C ASP A 159 -10.18 15.21 -8.09
N LYS A 160 -10.33 14.52 -9.22
CA LYS A 160 -10.28 13.06 -9.36
C LYS A 160 -8.91 12.53 -9.79
N ARG A 161 -7.93 13.42 -10.01
CA ARG A 161 -6.60 13.03 -10.48
C ARG A 161 -5.95 12.05 -9.49
N MET A 162 -5.45 10.94 -10.01
CA MET A 162 -4.69 9.97 -9.24
C MET A 162 -3.39 9.61 -9.93
N TYR A 163 -2.33 9.49 -9.16
CA TYR A 163 -1.06 8.94 -9.59
C TYR A 163 -1.08 7.44 -9.38
N GLN A 164 -0.68 6.69 -10.40
CA GLN A 164 -0.58 5.25 -10.35
C GLN A 164 0.84 4.80 -10.68
N TYR A 165 1.46 4.10 -9.73
CA TYR A 165 2.64 3.29 -9.95
C TYR A 165 2.28 1.95 -10.61
N SER A 166 3.12 1.42 -11.49
CA SER A 166 2.95 0.08 -12.08
C SER A 166 4.28 -0.58 -12.48
N SER A 167 4.44 -1.85 -12.10
CA SER A 167 5.63 -2.68 -12.35
C SER A 167 5.40 -3.84 -13.34
N THR A 168 4.82 -3.56 -14.51
CA THR A 168 4.47 -4.60 -15.51
C THR A 168 5.63 -5.16 -16.33
N ASN A 169 6.83 -4.58 -16.19
CA ASN A 169 8.03 -5.09 -16.88
C ASN A 169 8.63 -6.24 -16.05
N PHE A 170 8.83 -7.39 -16.66
CA PHE A 170 9.37 -8.58 -16.00
C PHE A 170 10.70 -8.36 -15.27
N LYS A 171 11.60 -7.52 -15.81
CA LYS A 171 12.86 -7.16 -15.13
C LYS A 171 12.61 -6.40 -13.83
N ILE A 172 11.63 -5.50 -13.84
CA ILE A 172 11.22 -4.72 -12.65
C ILE A 172 10.45 -5.59 -11.67
N SER A 173 9.67 -6.56 -12.14
CA SER A 173 8.97 -7.51 -11.28
C SER A 173 9.93 -8.27 -10.35
N LYS A 174 11.16 -8.56 -10.81
CA LYS A 174 12.21 -9.14 -9.96
C LYS A 174 12.55 -8.25 -8.75
N ASN A 175 12.67 -6.93 -8.94
CA ASN A 175 12.93 -5.99 -7.84
C ASN A 175 11.81 -6.01 -6.81
N VAL A 176 10.57 -6.03 -7.29
CA VAL A 176 9.37 -6.11 -6.43
C VAL A 176 9.37 -7.40 -5.61
N ILE A 177 9.60 -8.54 -6.24
CA ILE A 177 9.60 -9.85 -5.55
C ILE A 177 10.70 -9.94 -4.51
N ASN A 178 11.90 -9.44 -4.84
CA ASN A 178 13.02 -9.38 -3.92
C ASN A 178 12.72 -8.45 -2.73
N TYR A 179 12.03 -7.32 -2.96
CA TYR A 179 11.69 -6.37 -1.91
C TYR A 179 10.70 -6.94 -0.90
N PHE A 180 9.65 -7.60 -1.39
CA PHE A 180 8.60 -8.19 -0.53
C PHE A 180 8.94 -9.58 -0.01
N ASP A 181 10.23 -9.88 0.14
CA ASP A 181 10.78 -11.13 0.68
C ASP A 181 10.06 -12.38 0.18
N ASN A 182 9.87 -12.47 -1.14
CA ASN A 182 9.20 -13.59 -1.79
C ASN A 182 7.75 -13.80 -1.34
N TYR A 183 6.92 -12.75 -1.25
CA TYR A 183 5.46 -12.87 -1.06
C TYR A 183 4.92 -14.08 -1.86
N PRO A 184 4.55 -15.20 -1.16
CA PRO A 184 4.59 -16.52 -1.79
C PRO A 184 3.76 -16.67 -3.07
N PRO A 185 2.53 -16.10 -3.15
CA PRO A 185 1.74 -16.18 -4.38
C PRO A 185 2.45 -15.61 -5.61
N LEU A 186 3.16 -14.48 -5.47
CA LEU A 186 3.83 -13.82 -6.59
C LEU A 186 5.16 -14.43 -6.94
N HIS A 187 5.90 -14.90 -5.93
CA HIS A 187 7.14 -15.61 -6.14
C HIS A 187 6.90 -16.86 -7.01
N ASN A 188 5.86 -17.63 -6.70
CA ASN A 188 5.50 -18.82 -7.47
C ASN A 188 5.19 -18.51 -8.93
N ILE A 189 4.40 -17.46 -9.21
CA ILE A 189 4.08 -17.06 -10.59
C ILE A 189 5.33 -16.58 -11.32
N TYR A 190 6.19 -15.81 -10.63
CA TYR A 190 7.45 -15.36 -11.21
C TYR A 190 8.33 -16.52 -11.63
N LEU A 191 8.44 -17.58 -10.81
CA LEU A 191 9.16 -18.79 -11.17
C LEU A 191 8.55 -19.47 -12.41
N LEU A 192 7.22 -19.57 -12.50
CA LEU A 192 6.54 -20.12 -13.69
C LEU A 192 6.86 -19.28 -14.96
N ILE A 193 6.96 -17.96 -14.82
CA ILE A 193 7.33 -17.08 -15.94
C ILE A 193 8.81 -17.23 -16.29
N GLN A 194 9.69 -17.18 -15.29
CA GLN A 194 11.14 -17.31 -15.40
C GLN A 194 11.54 -18.63 -16.07
N ASN A 195 10.87 -19.73 -15.71
CA ASN A 195 11.09 -21.07 -16.27
C ASN A 195 10.39 -21.29 -17.62
N LYS A 196 9.75 -20.25 -18.17
CA LYS A 196 8.98 -20.30 -19.43
C LYS A 196 7.79 -21.27 -19.42
N GLU A 197 7.35 -21.77 -18.27
CA GLU A 197 6.19 -22.66 -18.15
C GLU A 197 4.90 -21.98 -18.64
N HIS A 198 4.80 -20.66 -18.47
CA HIS A 198 3.70 -19.82 -18.97
C HIS A 198 3.51 -19.85 -20.50
N LEU A 199 4.44 -20.44 -21.26
CA LEU A 199 4.32 -20.66 -22.71
C LEU A 199 3.56 -21.96 -23.07
N THR A 200 3.07 -22.69 -22.07
CA THR A 200 2.29 -23.93 -22.23
C THR A 200 0.89 -23.75 -21.64
N GLU A 201 -0.12 -24.46 -22.16
CA GLU A 201 -1.48 -24.43 -21.61
C GLU A 201 -1.49 -24.86 -20.13
N LYS A 202 -0.76 -25.94 -19.78
CA LYS A 202 -0.62 -26.40 -18.39
C LYS A 202 -0.07 -25.31 -17.46
N GLY A 203 0.93 -24.55 -17.90
CA GLY A 203 1.48 -23.45 -17.11
C GLY A 203 0.51 -22.26 -16.97
N ILE A 204 -0.28 -21.99 -18.00
CA ILE A 204 -1.33 -20.96 -17.99
C ILE A 204 -2.46 -21.33 -17.03
N ASP A 205 -2.86 -22.61 -17.00
CA ASP A 205 -3.90 -23.10 -16.09
C ASP A 205 -3.45 -22.96 -14.63
N LYS A 206 -2.20 -23.33 -14.32
CA LYS A 206 -1.61 -23.08 -12.99
C LYS A 206 -1.68 -21.60 -12.61
N ILE A 207 -1.31 -20.70 -13.53
CA ILE A 207 -1.32 -19.25 -13.27
C ILE A 207 -2.74 -18.73 -13.05
N SER A 208 -3.73 -19.24 -13.80
CA SER A 208 -5.14 -18.88 -13.64
C SER A 208 -5.67 -19.30 -12.27
N ILE A 209 -5.34 -20.51 -11.81
CA ILE A 209 -5.71 -20.99 -10.47
C ILE A 209 -5.09 -20.11 -9.38
N ILE A 210 -3.81 -19.72 -9.51
CA ILE A 210 -3.18 -18.81 -8.54
C ILE A 210 -3.88 -17.44 -8.57
N LYS A 211 -4.24 -16.94 -9.76
CA LYS A 211 -4.94 -15.67 -9.93
C LYS A 211 -6.26 -15.64 -9.16
N GLU A 212 -7.07 -16.69 -9.25
CA GLU A 212 -8.37 -16.81 -8.56
C GLU A 212 -8.23 -16.72 -7.03
N ASN A 213 -7.06 -17.07 -6.49
CA ASN A 213 -6.76 -17.01 -5.08
C ASN A 213 -6.08 -15.69 -4.65
N LEU A 214 -5.74 -14.80 -5.60
CA LEU A 214 -5.31 -13.44 -5.26
C LEU A 214 -6.53 -12.62 -4.88
N ARG A 215 -6.41 -11.83 -3.82
CA ARG A 215 -7.45 -10.87 -3.44
C ARG A 215 -7.49 -9.74 -4.48
N ASP A 216 -8.67 -9.54 -5.08
CA ASP A 216 -9.05 -8.31 -5.78
C ASP A 216 -9.33 -7.16 -4.80
#